data_AF-A0A2I0CV88-F1
#
_entry.id   AF-A0A2I0CV88-F1
#
_cell.length_a   1.000
_cell.length_b   1.000
_cell.length_c   1.000
_cell.angle_alpha   90.00
_cell.angle_beta   90.00
_cell.angle_gamma   90.00
#
_symmetry.space_group_name_H-M   'P 1'
#
loop_
_entity.id
_entity.type
_entity.pdbx_description
1 polymer ?
#
loop_
_entity_poly.entity_id
_entity_poly.type
_entity_poly.pdbx_seq_one_letter_code
_entity_poly.pdbx_strand_id
1 'polypeptide(L)'
;MSGPGEKRVILLVSCLASFLVPYTVSSLTVALPAIGEQFGLDAVTLGWVTSAYLLTAAICIVPFGKLADLYGRKRFFILGNLLFAAGSLLAAVSWSGSAIIAARAVQALGGAMVFATSVAIVAAVFPPGQR
;
A
#
# COMPACT_ATOMS: atom_id res chain seq x y z
N MET A 1 1.05 10.78 -27.05
CA MET A 1 -0.32 10.45 -26.60
C MET A 1 -0.41 8.94 -26.51
N SER A 2 -0.71 8.39 -25.33
CA SER A 2 -0.82 6.93 -25.15
C SER A 2 -1.97 6.36 -25.99
N GLY A 3 -1.71 5.26 -26.69
CA GLY A 3 -2.71 4.60 -27.54
C GLY A 3 -3.87 3.99 -26.73
N PRO A 4 -5.01 3.64 -27.36
CA PRO A 4 -6.17 3.08 -26.66
C PRO A 4 -5.86 1.82 -25.82
N GLY A 5 -4.98 0.95 -26.32
CA GLY A 5 -4.51 -0.23 -25.58
C GLY A 5 -3.66 0.13 -24.37
N GLU A 6 -2.77 1.12 -24.51
CA GLU A 6 -1.89 1.59 -23.44
C GLU A 6 -2.68 2.25 -22.30
N LYS A 7 -3.71 3.05 -22.62
CA LYS A 7 -4.61 3.63 -21.61
C LYS A 7 -5.32 2.57 -20.77
N ARG A 8 -5.80 1.49 -21.41
CA ARG A 8 -6.44 0.36 -20.71
C ARG A 8 -5.47 -0.35 -19.77
N VAL A 9 -4.23 -0.57 -20.21
CA VAL A 9 -3.20 -1.18 -19.36
C VAL A 9 -2.89 -0.30 -18.15
N ILE A 10 -2.71 1.01 -18.35
CA ILE A 10 -2.46 1.94 -17.24
C ILE A 10 -3.62 1.92 -16.23
N LEU A 11 -4.87 1.93 -16.72
CA LEU A 11 -6.04 1.85 -15.86
C LEU A 11 -6.06 0.54 -15.06
N LEU A 12 -5.92 -0.61 -15.73
CA LEU A 12 -5.93 -1.92 -15.08
C LEU A 12 -4.85 -2.04 -14.02
N VAL A 13 -3.60 -1.67 -14.34
CA VAL A 13 -2.48 -1.73 -13.39
C VAL A 13 -2.71 -0.80 -12.21
N SER A 14 -3.20 0.42 -12.45
CA SER A 14 -3.48 1.38 -11.37
C SER A 14 -4.63 0.91 -10.47
N CYS A 15 -5.69 0.34 -11.04
CA CYS A 15 -6.80 -0.24 -10.29
C CYS A 15 -6.37 -1.42 -9.43
N LEU A 16 -5.63 -2.38 -10.01
CA LEU A 16 -5.13 -3.55 -9.29
C LEU A 16 -4.20 -3.12 -8.14
N ALA A 17 -3.24 -2.25 -8.41
CA ALA A 17 -2.34 -1.75 -7.37
C ALA A 17 -3.09 -1.00 -6.26
N SER A 18 -4.08 -0.18 -6.60
CA SER A 18 -4.89 0.55 -5.62
C SER A 18 -5.79 -0.36 -4.79
N PHE A 19 -6.26 -1.48 -5.38
CA PHE A 19 -7.07 -2.47 -4.69
C PHE A 19 -6.28 -3.28 -3.65
N LEU A 20 -4.99 -3.55 -3.92
CA LEU A 20 -4.15 -4.34 -3.00
C LEU A 20 -4.03 -3.71 -1.61
N VAL A 21 -4.05 -2.38 -1.51
CA VAL A 21 -3.94 -1.63 -0.26
C VAL A 21 -5.12 -1.93 0.70
N PRO A 22 -6.40 -1.65 0.35
CA PRO A 22 -7.54 -1.98 1.21
C PRO A 22 -7.76 -3.49 1.33
N TYR A 23 -7.48 -4.28 0.29
CA TYR A 23 -7.52 -5.74 0.37
C TYR A 23 -6.61 -6.25 1.48
N THR A 24 -5.38 -5.72 1.60
CA THR A 24 -4.42 -6.16 2.61
C THR A 24 -4.92 -5.88 4.02
N VAL A 25 -5.48 -4.70 4.26
CA VAL A 25 -6.08 -4.37 5.57
C VAL A 25 -7.26 -5.30 5.87
N SER A 26 -8.11 -5.58 4.89
CA SER A 26 -9.23 -6.51 5.05
C SER A 26 -8.80 -7.96 5.27
N SER A 27 -7.73 -8.41 4.62
CA SER A 27 -7.21 -9.78 4.80
C SER A 27 -6.60 -9.95 6.21
N LEU A 28 -5.99 -8.89 6.73
CA LEU A 28 -5.39 -8.87 8.06
C LEU A 28 -6.45 -9.07 9.15
N THR A 29 -7.61 -8.42 9.04
CA THR A 29 -8.65 -8.54 10.08
C THR A 29 -9.12 -9.98 10.28
N VAL A 30 -9.12 -10.77 9.20
CA VAL A 30 -9.42 -12.21 9.24
C VAL A 30 -8.24 -13.01 9.82
N ALA A 31 -7.01 -12.60 9.55
CA ALA A 31 -5.79 -13.27 10.01
C ALA A 31 -5.38 -12.93 11.46
N LEU A 32 -5.86 -11.82 12.02
CA LEU A 32 -5.46 -11.34 13.36
C LEU A 32 -5.56 -12.41 14.46
N PRO A 33 -6.67 -13.19 14.60
CA PRO A 33 -6.76 -14.21 15.63
C PRO A 33 -5.67 -15.28 15.49
N ALA A 34 -5.42 -15.76 14.27
CA ALA A 34 -4.38 -16.75 13.99
C ALA A 34 -2.96 -16.20 14.27
N ILE A 35 -2.70 -14.94 13.92
CA ILE A 35 -1.43 -14.27 14.26
C ILE A 35 -1.26 -14.18 15.78
N GLY A 36 -2.33 -13.82 16.51
CA GLY A 36 -2.31 -13.75 17.97
C GLY A 36 -1.97 -15.10 18.62
N GLU A 37 -2.59 -16.17 18.14
CA GLU A 37 -2.34 -17.54 18.62
C GLU A 37 -0.92 -18.02 18.27
N GLN A 38 -0.48 -17.84 17.02
CA GLN A 38 0.82 -18.30 16.54
C GLN A 38 1.99 -17.66 17.31
N PHE A 39 1.88 -16.37 17.65
CA PHE A 39 2.96 -15.63 18.31
C PHE A 39 2.70 -15.35 19.80
N GLY A 40 1.61 -15.86 20.37
CA GLY A 40 1.25 -15.64 21.77
C GLY A 40 1.08 -14.16 22.14
N LEU A 41 0.51 -13.35 21.22
CA LEU A 41 0.43 -11.90 21.40
C LEU A 41 -0.72 -11.51 22.33
N ASP A 42 -0.47 -10.51 23.17
CA ASP A 42 -1.52 -9.86 23.93
C ASP A 42 -2.37 -8.93 23.05
N ALA A 43 -3.52 -8.52 23.57
CA ALA A 43 -4.47 -7.67 22.82
C ALA A 43 -3.84 -6.32 22.40
N VAL A 44 -2.90 -5.79 23.20
CA VAL A 44 -2.22 -4.52 22.91
C VAL A 44 -1.30 -4.68 21.71
N THR A 45 -0.43 -5.70 21.70
CA THR A 45 0.49 -5.95 20.59
C THR A 45 -0.28 -6.32 19.32
N LEU A 46 -1.37 -7.08 19.44
CA LEU A 46 -2.22 -7.44 18.31
C LEU A 46 -2.90 -6.20 17.69
N GLY A 47 -3.33 -5.24 18.52
CA GLY A 47 -3.84 -3.95 18.05
C GLY A 47 -2.80 -3.17 17.25
N TRP A 48 -1.53 -3.19 17.67
CA TRP A 48 -0.43 -2.52 16.96
C TRP A 48 -0.15 -3.09 15.58
N VAL A 49 -0.43 -4.37 15.32
CA VAL A 49 -0.28 -4.98 13.98
C VAL A 49 -1.10 -4.23 12.94
N THR A 50 -2.32 -3.81 13.29
CA THR A 50 -3.18 -3.03 12.39
C THR A 50 -2.86 -1.53 12.47
N SER A 51 -2.71 -1.00 13.69
CA SER A 51 -2.53 0.44 13.89
C SER A 51 -1.23 0.96 13.29
N ALA A 52 -0.14 0.19 13.32
CA ALA A 52 1.12 0.61 12.71
C ALA A 52 0.97 0.86 11.21
N TYR A 53 0.24 0.00 10.50
CA TYR A 53 -0.03 0.20 9.08
C TYR A 53 -0.82 1.50 8.83
N LEU A 54 -1.92 1.69 9.57
CA LEU A 54 -2.80 2.86 9.40
C LEU A 54 -2.10 4.17 9.76
N LEU A 55 -1.34 4.19 10.86
CA LEU A 55 -0.60 5.38 11.31
C LEU A 55 0.47 5.76 10.29
N THR A 56 1.29 4.80 9.85
CA THR A 56 2.31 5.06 8.83
C THR A 56 1.67 5.55 7.53
N ALA A 57 0.59 4.92 7.07
CA ALA A 57 -0.11 5.37 5.87
C ALA A 57 -0.64 6.81 6.03
N ALA A 58 -1.31 7.11 7.15
CA ALA A 58 -1.88 8.44 7.42
C ALA A 58 -0.82 9.54 7.43
N ILE A 59 0.33 9.30 8.06
CA ILE A 59 1.42 10.27 8.14
C ILE A 59 2.12 10.46 6.78
N CYS A 60 2.25 9.39 5.99
CA CYS A 60 3.08 9.39 4.79
C CYS A 60 2.34 9.67 3.47
N ILE A 61 1.02 9.48 3.39
CA ILE A 61 0.25 9.70 2.14
C ILE A 61 0.45 11.12 1.59
N VAL A 62 0.30 12.15 2.43
CA VAL A 62 0.41 13.55 1.99
C VAL A 62 1.84 13.92 1.57
N PRO A 63 2.89 13.62 2.39
CA PRO A 63 4.28 13.84 1.97
C PRO A 63 4.64 13.12 0.66
N PHE A 64 4.28 11.84 0.51
CA PHE A 64 4.58 11.09 -0.71
C PHE A 64 3.81 11.59 -1.91
N GLY A 65 2.57 12.05 -1.75
CA GLY A 65 1.83 12.74 -2.83
C GLY A 65 2.58 13.97 -3.32
N LYS A 66 3.02 14.84 -2.40
CA LYS A 66 3.83 16.02 -2.76
C LYS A 66 5.16 15.65 -3.43
N LEU A 67 5.89 14.68 -2.87
CA LEU A 67 7.16 14.23 -3.44
C LEU A 67 6.97 13.60 -4.83
N ALA A 68 5.89 12.85 -5.03
CA ALA A 68 5.56 12.25 -6.32
C ALA A 68 5.20 13.31 -7.38
N ASP A 69 4.52 14.39 -6.98
CA ASP A 69 4.24 15.52 -7.88
C ASP A 69 5.52 16.25 -8.30
N LEU A 70 6.50 16.40 -7.39
CA LEU A 70 7.76 17.08 -7.65
C LEU A 70 8.76 16.23 -8.47
N TYR A 71 8.89 14.95 -8.13
CA TYR A 71 9.96 14.07 -8.67
C TYR A 71 9.45 13.04 -9.69
N GLY A 72 8.13 12.94 -9.88
CA GLY A 72 7.47 12.14 -10.91
C GLY A 72 6.59 11.01 -10.36
N ARG A 73 5.29 11.08 -10.67
CA ARG A 73 4.25 10.14 -10.20
C ARG A 73 4.53 8.67 -10.56
N LYS A 74 4.99 8.41 -11.80
CA LYS A 74 5.30 7.05 -12.26
C LYS A 74 6.42 6.39 -11.43
N ARG A 75 7.44 7.16 -11.03
CA ARG A 75 8.56 6.65 -10.23
C ARG A 75 8.09 6.23 -8.84
N PHE A 76 7.31 7.09 -8.19
CA PHE A 76 6.74 6.80 -6.87
C PHE A 76 5.72 5.66 -6.90
N PHE A 77 4.93 5.53 -7.97
CA PHE A 77 4.04 4.38 -8.15
C PHE A 77 4.81 3.06 -8.20
N ILE A 78 5.89 2.99 -8.98
CA ILE A 78 6.72 1.78 -9.12
C ILE A 78 7.44 1.48 -7.79
N LEU A 79 8.11 2.47 -7.20
CA LEU A 79 8.78 2.31 -5.90
C LEU A 79 7.82 1.89 -4.80
N GLY A 80 6.63 2.48 -4.78
CA GLY A 80 5.56 2.12 -3.86
C GLY A 80 5.15 0.67 -3.96
N ASN A 81 4.94 0.16 -5.18
CA ASN A 81 4.62 -1.25 -5.41
C ASN A 81 5.76 -2.18 -4.96
N LEU A 82 7.02 -1.83 -5.25
CA LEU A 82 8.18 -2.62 -4.81
C LEU A 82 8.29 -2.66 -3.28
N LEU A 83 8.12 -1.51 -2.62
CA LEU A 83 8.19 -1.42 -1.16
C LEU A 83 7.02 -2.13 -0.48
N PHE A 84 5.82 -2.04 -1.08
CA PHE A 84 4.65 -2.78 -0.64
C PHE A 84 4.87 -4.29 -0.73
N ALA A 85 5.38 -4.78 -1.86
CA ALA A 85 5.70 -6.19 -2.05
C ALA A 85 6.78 -6.67 -1.07
N ALA A 86 7.83 -5.88 -0.86
CA ALA A 86 8.87 -6.17 0.12
C ALA A 86 8.30 -6.26 1.54
N GLY A 87 7.45 -5.30 1.94
CA GLY A 87 6.75 -5.33 3.23
C GLY A 87 5.84 -6.55 3.40
N SER A 88 5.12 -6.96 2.34
CA SER A 88 4.32 -8.19 2.32
C SER A 88 5.17 -9.44 2.55
N LEU A 89 6.31 -9.53 1.87
CA LEU A 89 7.26 -10.63 2.05
C LEU A 89 7.83 -10.65 3.46
N LEU A 90 8.24 -9.50 4.00
CA LEU A 90 8.73 -9.38 5.37
C LEU A 90 7.67 -9.82 6.40
N ALA A 91 6.40 -9.48 6.17
CA ALA A 91 5.32 -9.93 7.03
C ALA A 91 5.11 -11.45 6.93
N ALA A 92 5.24 -12.04 5.74
CA ALA A 92 5.07 -13.48 5.53
C ALA A 92 6.17 -14.33 6.19
N VAL A 93 7.42 -13.83 6.25
CA VAL A 93 8.56 -14.53 6.87
C VAL A 93 8.86 -14.08 8.30
N SER A 94 7.94 -13.33 8.91
CA SER A 94 8.12 -12.77 10.25
C SER A 94 8.20 -13.87 11.33
N TRP A 95 9.00 -13.61 12.36
CA TRP A 95 9.29 -14.54 13.46
C TRP A 95 8.82 -14.04 14.83
N SER A 96 8.22 -12.85 14.90
CA SER A 96 7.69 -12.26 16.13
C SER A 96 6.62 -11.20 15.84
N GLY A 97 5.82 -10.85 16.86
CA GLY A 97 4.85 -9.75 16.75
C GLY A 97 5.50 -8.41 16.41
N SER A 98 6.68 -8.11 16.99
CA SER A 98 7.43 -6.88 16.65
C SER A 98 7.94 -6.88 15.21
N ALA A 99 8.37 -8.03 14.69
CA ALA A 99 8.78 -8.16 13.30
C ALA A 99 7.60 -7.94 12.35
N ILE A 100 6.40 -8.46 12.68
CA ILE A 100 5.17 -8.18 11.93
C ILE A 100 4.87 -6.68 11.93
N ILE A 101 4.88 -6.03 13.10
CA ILE A 101 4.58 -4.60 13.22
C ILE A 101 5.55 -3.75 12.36
N ALA A 102 6.85 -4.06 12.40
CA ALA A 102 7.84 -3.38 11.59
C ALA A 102 7.60 -3.62 10.08
N ALA A 103 7.32 -4.86 9.68
CA ALA A 103 6.97 -5.19 8.30
C ALA A 103 5.70 -4.44 7.83
N ARG A 104 4.71 -4.25 8.71
CA ARG A 104 3.50 -3.47 8.42
C ARG A 104 3.79 -2.00 8.19
N ALA A 105 4.68 -1.40 8.97
CA ALA A 105 5.12 -0.02 8.73
C ALA A 105 5.81 0.11 7.36
N VAL A 106 6.72 -0.80 7.01
CA VAL A 106 7.39 -0.83 5.70
C VAL A 106 6.38 -0.99 4.56
N GLN A 107 5.45 -1.93 4.71
CA GLN A 107 4.37 -2.17 3.73
C GLN A 107 3.49 -0.92 3.55
N ALA A 108 3.14 -0.23 4.64
CA ALA A 108 2.34 0.98 4.62
C ALA A 108 3.02 2.16 3.93
N LEU A 109 4.35 2.28 4.02
CA LEU A 109 5.10 3.28 3.23
C LEU A 109 4.87 3.07 1.74
N GLY A 110 4.96 1.82 1.27
CA GLY A 110 4.66 1.46 -0.11
C GLY A 110 3.20 1.72 -0.49
N GLY A 111 2.27 1.31 0.39
CA GLY A 111 0.83 1.52 0.21
C GLY A 111 0.46 3.00 0.09
N ALA A 112 1.08 3.87 0.89
CA ALA A 112 0.89 5.31 0.85
C ALA A 112 1.34 5.92 -0.50
N MET A 113 2.49 5.50 -1.02
CA MET A 113 2.97 5.93 -2.34
C MET A 113 2.03 5.49 -3.46
N VAL A 114 1.59 4.23 -3.43
CA VAL A 114 0.64 3.69 -4.43
C VAL A 114 -0.67 4.47 -4.37
N PHE A 115 -1.27 4.60 -3.20
CA PHE A 115 -2.57 5.27 -3.05
C PHE A 115 -2.51 6.74 -3.51
N ALA A 116 -1.46 7.48 -3.14
CA ALA A 116 -1.29 8.87 -3.53
C ALA A 116 -1.08 9.05 -5.05
N THR A 117 -0.44 8.09 -5.72
CA THR A 117 -0.07 8.23 -7.14
C THR A 117 -1.08 7.61 -8.10
N SER A 118 -1.75 6.52 -7.75
CA SER A 118 -2.69 5.81 -8.65
C SER A 118 -3.80 6.71 -9.17
N VAL A 119 -4.51 7.41 -8.27
CA VAL A 119 -5.60 8.32 -8.64
C VAL A 119 -5.09 9.43 -9.54
N ALA A 120 -3.92 9.96 -9.22
CA ALA A 120 -3.28 11.06 -9.93
C ALA A 120 -2.79 10.65 -11.33
N ILE A 121 -2.36 9.40 -11.52
CA ILE A 121 -1.97 8.83 -12.82
C ILE A 121 -3.21 8.61 -13.68
N VAL A 122 -4.26 7.98 -13.14
CA VAL A 122 -5.52 7.76 -13.88
C VAL A 122 -6.12 9.09 -14.32
N ALA A 123 -6.20 10.08 -13.44
CA ALA A 123 -6.72 11.41 -13.76
C ALA A 123 -5.90 12.15 -14.84
N ALA A 124 -4.62 11.86 -14.99
CA ALA A 124 -3.77 12.45 -16.03
C ALA A 124 -3.95 11.77 -17.40
N VAL A 125 -4.26 10.46 -17.41
CA VAL A 125 -4.45 9.67 -18.65
C VAL A 125 -5.88 9.79 -19.20
N PHE A 126 -6.85 9.98 -18.31
CA PHE A 126 -8.28 10.13 -18.60
C PHE A 126 -8.71 11.56 -18.25
N PRO A 127 -8.91 12.46 -19.23
CA PRO A 127 -9.38 13.83 -19.00
C PRO A 127 -10.87 13.87 -18.60
N PRO A 128 -11.38 15.01 -18.09
CA PRO A 128 -12.80 15.20 -17.77
C PRO A 128 -13.71 14.78 -18.94
N GLY A 129 -14.71 13.93 -18.69
CA GLY A 129 -15.57 13.32 -19.71
C GLY A 129 -15.19 11.89 -20.14
N GLN A 130 -14.01 11.40 -19.75
CA GLN A 130 -13.57 10.00 -19.88
C GLN A 130 -13.13 9.38 -18.54
N ARG A 131 -13.28 10.12 -17.43
CA ARG A 131 -12.97 9.67 -16.06
C ARG A 131 -14.14 8.92 -15.46
#